data_AF-K5E4R9-F1
#
_entry.id   AF-K5E4R9-F1
#
_cell.length_a   1.000
_cell.length_b   1.000
_cell.length_c   1.000
_cell.angle_alpha   90.00
_cell.angle_beta   90.00
_cell.angle_gamma   90.00
#
_symmetry.space_group_name_H-M   'P 1'
#
loop_
_entity.id
_entity.type
_entity.pdbx_description
1 polymer ?
#
loop_
_entity_poly.entity_id
_entity_poly.type
_entity_poly.pdbx_seq_one_letter_code
_entity_poly.pdbx_strand_id
1 'polypeptide(L)'
;MKPSCLCLCIILIATPAIRGQDIPLNVAEQPDTQDKSQLTGLDTDKELDSTAILDEFLVNSEHWGMRSFAQDVADGDYLVNLYFAETFPRITGPGQRVFSFRVNGIEFDEFDIWQKAGGSNRVYVESVPVKINSGILWVTFSSEMDYPTIKAIEVIPQKETASVEEIIRINAGGQATAIDSSGRKWLADQGFMGGRTISGNRFFGNGGFRWAPTQSTLVFMNHDEDVNLRLEEAELPAALRFVHPRLDEDQNGVASVVEVARFDAFILRHPQGSELKAALTEDTAPTEQTIARLRETLDAFESEAARLDADVVVQLSTAKQAEWGSYLFTVVAMMLAALSFGHLLTANPPRRQRWTQIDASPIATRTVIESLVLIGLLSCVDLLWTTTMSTEIHFQEMNPVGNHFLLEGTSLTAFKVVSLASALALLFFLRKFKGAQMASWWTCMVCTLVTFRWIVLDSTMLS
;
A
#
# COMPACT_ATOMS: atom_id res chain seq x y z
N MET A 1 -5.54 40.06 -44.98
CA MET A 1 -4.85 40.04 -43.67
C MET A 1 -3.63 39.14 -43.78
N LYS A 2 -2.49 39.57 -43.22
CA LYS A 2 -1.16 38.94 -43.33
C LYS A 2 -1.13 37.51 -42.75
N PRO A 3 -0.24 36.61 -43.24
CA PRO A 3 0.07 35.34 -42.60
C PRO A 3 1.37 35.42 -41.77
N SER A 4 1.41 34.72 -40.64
CA SER A 4 2.62 34.41 -39.84
C SER A 4 2.58 32.89 -39.66
N CYS A 5 3.44 32.01 -40.16
CA CYS A 5 4.89 31.95 -40.39
C CYS A 5 5.74 31.74 -39.12
N LEU A 6 6.46 30.59 -39.14
CA LEU A 6 7.64 30.17 -38.35
C LEU A 6 7.42 29.72 -36.88
N CYS A 7 8.13 28.72 -36.34
CA CYS A 7 9.08 27.74 -36.88
C CYS A 7 9.41 26.73 -35.77
N LEU A 8 9.65 25.50 -36.20
CA LEU A 8 10.33 24.41 -35.52
C LEU A 8 11.80 24.79 -35.25
N CYS A 9 12.35 24.54 -34.06
CA CYS A 9 13.81 24.37 -33.92
C CYS A 9 14.19 23.47 -32.75
N ILE A 10 14.74 22.32 -33.14
CA ILE A 10 15.53 21.36 -32.36
C ILE A 10 16.86 22.03 -31.98
N ILE A 11 17.30 21.90 -30.72
CA ILE A 11 18.73 21.91 -30.36
C ILE A 11 18.99 20.85 -29.28
N LEU A 12 20.02 20.06 -29.56
CA LEU A 12 20.52 18.88 -28.86
C LEU A 12 21.99 19.17 -28.58
N ILE A 13 22.43 19.42 -27.34
CA ILE A 13 23.87 19.51 -27.01
C ILE A 13 24.17 19.02 -25.57
N ALA A 14 24.98 17.95 -25.52
CA ALA A 14 26.08 17.60 -24.61
C ALA A 14 25.85 17.14 -23.15
N THR A 15 26.20 15.86 -22.92
CA THR A 15 26.97 15.36 -21.77
C THR A 15 28.47 15.66 -21.97
N PRO A 16 29.31 15.72 -20.91
CA PRO A 16 30.03 14.52 -20.45
C PRO A 16 30.30 14.42 -18.93
N ALA A 17 30.73 13.23 -18.53
CA ALA A 17 31.08 12.76 -17.19
C ALA A 17 32.42 13.30 -16.61
N ILE A 18 32.54 13.31 -15.28
CA ILE A 18 33.79 13.36 -14.48
C ILE A 18 33.49 12.60 -13.17
N ARG A 19 33.91 11.34 -12.93
CA ARG A 19 35.23 10.78 -12.52
C ARG A 19 35.72 11.27 -11.15
N GLY A 20 35.93 10.32 -10.23
CA GLY A 20 36.38 10.55 -8.85
C GLY A 20 37.87 10.84 -8.69
N GLN A 21 38.28 10.90 -7.41
CA GLN A 21 39.60 11.04 -6.77
C GLN A 21 39.44 12.04 -5.59
N ASP A 22 40.04 11.94 -4.40
CA ASP A 22 40.98 11.02 -3.78
C ASP A 22 40.95 11.27 -2.26
N ILE A 23 41.28 10.22 -1.50
CA ILE A 23 41.55 10.21 -0.07
C ILE A 23 42.96 10.78 0.17
N PRO A 24 43.22 11.60 1.21
CA PRO A 24 44.55 11.71 1.76
C PRO A 24 44.74 10.76 2.95
N LEU A 25 45.66 9.80 2.77
CA LEU A 25 46.34 9.12 3.86
C LEU A 25 47.08 10.16 4.71
N ASN A 26 47.04 10.01 6.04
CA ASN A 26 48.16 10.42 6.86
C ASN A 26 48.52 9.29 7.84
N VAL A 27 49.69 8.70 7.57
CA VAL A 27 50.41 7.76 8.42
C VAL A 27 51.48 8.56 9.13
N ALA A 28 51.50 8.52 10.47
CA ALA A 28 52.69 8.81 11.25
C ALA A 28 52.71 7.89 12.48
N GLU A 29 53.48 6.83 12.27
CA GLU A 29 54.21 5.92 13.15
C GLU A 29 54.35 6.22 14.67
N GLN A 30 54.27 5.09 15.38
CA GLN A 30 54.55 4.67 16.77
C GLN A 30 55.93 5.09 17.35
N PRO A 31 56.22 4.91 18.67
CA PRO A 31 56.43 3.60 19.32
C PRO A 31 55.77 3.47 20.72
N ASP A 32 55.12 2.36 21.07
CA ASP A 32 55.63 1.03 21.48
C ASP A 32 56.21 0.99 22.90
N THR A 33 55.45 0.39 23.83
CA THR A 33 55.97 -0.46 24.92
C THR A 33 54.84 -1.37 25.43
N GLN A 34 55.05 -2.67 25.28
CA GLN A 34 54.29 -3.76 25.88
C GLN A 34 54.41 -3.74 27.40
N ASP A 35 53.33 -4.11 28.10
CA ASP A 35 53.47 -5.07 29.20
C ASP A 35 52.25 -6.01 29.26
N LYS A 36 52.55 -7.31 29.36
CA LYS A 36 51.60 -8.40 29.57
C LYS A 36 51.77 -8.85 31.01
N SER A 37 50.78 -8.59 31.85
CA SER A 37 50.62 -9.33 33.11
C SER A 37 49.18 -9.77 33.31
N GLN A 38 49.03 -11.07 33.50
CA GLN A 38 47.84 -11.79 33.91
C GLN A 38 47.24 -11.24 35.21
N LEU A 39 45.91 -11.35 35.40
CA LEU A 39 45.27 -12.21 36.41
C LEU A 39 43.75 -11.94 36.46
N THR A 40 42.98 -13.02 36.26
CA THR A 40 41.85 -13.48 37.10
C THR A 40 40.84 -12.48 37.67
N GLY A 41 39.55 -12.77 37.44
CA GLY A 41 38.46 -12.36 38.32
C GLY A 41 37.20 -11.97 37.57
N LEU A 42 36.36 -12.95 37.22
CA LEU A 42 34.93 -12.70 37.12
C LEU A 42 34.43 -12.55 38.56
N ASP A 43 34.44 -11.33 39.08
CA ASP A 43 33.66 -10.99 40.26
C ASP A 43 32.26 -10.62 39.77
N THR A 44 31.41 -11.65 39.71
CA THR A 44 29.99 -11.51 40.04
C THR A 44 29.93 -10.83 41.40
N ASP A 45 29.33 -9.64 41.43
CA ASP A 45 28.83 -8.88 42.59
C ASP A 45 29.13 -7.39 42.40
N LYS A 46 28.53 -6.79 41.36
CA LYS A 46 28.36 -5.33 41.31
C LYS A 46 26.91 -5.03 41.63
N GLU A 47 26.68 -4.82 42.94
CA GLU A 47 25.55 -4.06 43.44
C GLU A 47 25.41 -2.81 42.56
N LEU A 48 24.31 -2.74 41.81
CA LEU A 48 24.03 -1.63 40.89
C LEU A 48 23.90 -0.38 41.76
N ASP A 49 24.87 0.51 41.64
CA ASP A 49 24.93 1.79 42.34
C ASP A 49 23.58 2.51 42.25
N SER A 50 22.91 2.68 43.39
CA SER A 50 21.60 3.31 43.57
C SER A 50 21.62 4.83 43.32
N THR A 51 22.67 5.34 42.66
CA THR A 51 22.83 6.73 42.22
C THR A 51 22.87 6.85 40.68
N ALA A 52 22.02 6.09 39.97
CA ALA A 52 21.80 6.32 38.54
C ALA A 52 21.30 7.77 38.31
N ILE A 53 22.22 8.67 37.97
CA ILE A 53 21.89 10.03 37.53
C ILE A 53 21.26 9.91 36.15
N LEU A 54 19.94 10.05 36.05
CA LEU A 54 19.31 10.27 34.76
C LEU A 54 19.67 11.65 34.26
N ASP A 55 19.87 11.75 32.95
CA ASP A 55 19.97 13.02 32.29
C ASP A 55 18.73 13.88 32.54
N GLU A 56 18.94 15.18 32.62
CA GLU A 56 17.91 16.18 32.95
C GLU A 56 16.66 16.04 32.06
N PHE A 57 16.82 15.68 30.78
CA PHE A 57 15.71 15.54 29.85
C PHE A 57 14.78 14.37 30.18
N LEU A 58 15.27 13.31 30.85
CA LEU A 58 14.47 12.16 31.28
C LEU A 58 13.80 12.42 32.64
N VAL A 59 14.45 13.20 33.51
CA VAL A 59 13.87 13.59 34.81
C VAL A 59 12.70 14.57 34.60
N ASN A 60 12.82 15.45 33.61
CA ASN A 60 11.85 16.51 33.30
C ASN A 60 10.77 16.09 32.28
N SER A 61 10.75 14.84 31.87
CA SER A 61 9.67 14.25 31.08
C SER A 61 8.90 13.25 31.91
N GLU A 62 7.58 13.19 31.75
CA GLU A 62 6.77 12.15 32.36
C GLU A 62 5.53 11.83 31.54
N HIS A 63 5.13 10.57 31.64
CA HIS A 63 3.79 10.12 31.31
C HIS A 63 3.07 9.82 32.63
N TRP A 64 1.91 10.44 32.85
CA TRP A 64 1.14 10.29 34.08
C TRP A 64 -0.33 10.02 33.80
N GLY A 65 -1.01 9.35 34.74
CA GLY A 65 -2.42 8.95 34.60
C GLY A 65 -2.65 7.88 33.53
N MET A 66 -1.61 7.19 33.08
CA MET A 66 -1.71 6.05 32.19
C MET A 66 -2.28 4.84 32.92
N ARG A 67 -2.90 3.95 32.14
CA ARG A 67 -3.46 2.67 32.59
C ARG A 67 -2.54 1.50 32.24
N SER A 68 -1.82 1.58 31.14
CA SER A 68 -0.91 0.51 30.73
C SER A 68 0.17 0.97 29.74
N PHE A 69 1.15 0.10 29.54
CA PHE A 69 2.22 0.18 28.56
C PHE A 69 2.41 -1.19 27.91
N ALA A 70 2.64 -1.20 26.60
CA ALA A 70 2.94 -2.41 25.83
C ALA A 70 4.13 -2.18 24.89
N GLN A 71 5.00 -3.17 24.78
CA GLN A 71 6.16 -3.13 23.88
C GLN A 71 6.43 -4.51 23.26
N ASP A 72 6.58 -4.53 21.94
CA ASP A 72 6.98 -5.72 21.19
C ASP A 72 8.41 -6.12 21.52
N VAL A 73 8.58 -7.39 21.87
CA VAL A 73 9.87 -7.98 22.23
C VAL A 73 9.88 -9.45 21.81
N ALA A 74 11.02 -9.98 21.40
CA ALA A 74 11.13 -11.41 21.12
C ALA A 74 10.89 -12.23 22.40
N ASP A 75 10.45 -13.48 22.29
CA ASP A 75 10.34 -14.36 23.46
C ASP A 75 11.71 -14.56 24.12
N GLY A 76 11.74 -14.51 25.45
CA GLY A 76 12.96 -14.64 26.23
C GLY A 76 12.88 -14.01 27.62
N ASP A 77 14.01 -14.08 28.31
CA ASP A 77 14.20 -13.48 29.62
C ASP A 77 14.69 -12.03 29.45
N TYR A 78 14.12 -11.11 30.20
CA TYR A 78 14.42 -9.68 30.16
C TYR A 78 14.57 -9.12 31.58
N LEU A 79 15.38 -8.08 31.71
CA LEU A 79 15.41 -7.19 32.86
C LEU A 79 14.73 -5.88 32.43
N VAL A 80 13.60 -5.56 33.05
CA VAL A 80 12.84 -4.34 32.78
C VAL A 80 13.12 -3.33 33.88
N ASN A 81 13.73 -2.21 33.52
CA ASN A 81 13.99 -1.10 34.43
C ASN A 81 12.91 -0.02 34.24
N LEU A 82 12.15 0.25 35.31
CA LEU A 82 11.16 1.32 35.35
C LEU A 82 11.72 2.50 36.14
N TYR A 83 11.79 3.66 35.49
CA TYR A 83 12.37 4.87 36.08
C TYR A 83 11.27 5.78 36.62
N PHE A 84 11.37 6.10 37.90
CA PHE A 84 10.44 6.95 38.62
C PHE A 84 11.17 8.14 39.24
N ALA A 85 10.52 9.29 39.30
CA ALA A 85 10.96 10.41 40.12
C ALA A 85 9.75 11.28 40.49
N GLU A 86 9.62 11.62 41.77
CA GLU A 86 8.53 12.49 42.22
C GLU A 86 8.92 13.95 42.01
N THR A 87 8.41 14.55 40.93
CA THR A 87 8.70 15.93 40.54
C THR A 87 7.48 16.86 40.70
N PHE A 88 6.31 16.36 41.11
CA PHE A 88 5.11 17.19 41.18
C PHE A 88 5.12 18.04 42.47
N PRO A 89 5.09 19.39 42.37
CA PRO A 89 5.24 20.27 43.55
C PRO A 89 4.20 20.08 44.66
N ARG A 90 3.05 19.47 44.34
CA ARG A 90 1.97 19.25 45.32
C ARG A 90 2.16 17.99 46.14
N ILE A 91 3.03 17.08 45.69
CA ILE A 91 3.46 15.94 46.48
C ILE A 91 4.65 16.43 47.32
N THR A 92 4.47 16.45 48.63
CA THR A 92 5.41 16.97 49.61
C THR A 92 5.79 15.93 50.68
N GLY A 93 5.29 14.71 50.57
CA GLY A 93 5.52 13.67 51.57
C GLY A 93 5.01 12.29 51.13
N PRO A 94 5.35 11.24 51.90
CA PRO A 94 4.91 9.88 51.63
C PRO A 94 3.38 9.73 51.78
N GLY A 95 2.81 8.76 51.09
CA GLY A 95 1.39 8.42 51.07
C GLY A 95 0.50 9.36 50.27
N GLN A 96 1.08 10.39 49.63
CA GLN A 96 0.32 11.36 48.83
C GLN A 96 0.16 10.94 47.37
N ARG A 97 1.11 10.14 46.86
CA ARG A 97 0.98 9.42 45.59
C ARG A 97 1.31 7.95 45.82
N VAL A 98 0.30 7.10 45.68
CA VAL A 98 0.41 5.64 45.84
C VAL A 98 -0.34 5.00 44.68
N PHE A 99 0.30 4.06 44.00
CA PHE A 99 -0.32 3.31 42.93
C PHE A 99 0.25 1.90 42.89
N SER A 100 -0.49 0.98 42.30
CA SER A 100 0.00 -0.37 42.02
C SER A 100 0.41 -0.47 40.56
N PHE A 101 1.37 -1.33 40.25
CA PHE A 101 1.67 -1.70 38.87
C PHE A 101 2.02 -3.17 38.73
N ARG A 102 1.86 -3.70 37.53
CA ARG A 102 2.15 -5.10 37.22
C ARG A 102 3.01 -5.20 35.99
N VAL A 103 4.17 -5.84 36.08
CA VAL A 103 5.09 -6.06 34.96
C VAL A 103 5.01 -7.53 34.56
N ASN A 104 4.43 -7.80 33.39
CA ASN A 104 4.26 -9.13 32.82
C ASN A 104 3.76 -10.18 33.83
N GLY A 105 2.73 -9.82 34.62
CA GLY A 105 2.14 -10.69 35.63
C GLY A 105 2.68 -10.51 37.06
N ILE A 106 3.86 -9.90 37.23
CA ILE A 106 4.48 -9.64 38.55
C ILE A 106 3.90 -8.34 39.11
N GLU A 107 3.28 -8.41 40.28
CA GLU A 107 2.53 -7.31 40.90
C GLU A 107 3.36 -6.56 41.96
N PHE A 108 3.19 -5.24 41.98
CA PHE A 108 3.82 -4.30 42.90
C PHE A 108 2.72 -3.41 43.47
N ASP A 109 2.27 -3.75 44.68
CA ASP A 109 1.19 -3.05 45.38
C ASP A 109 1.70 -1.91 46.26
N GLU A 110 0.84 -0.92 46.54
CA GLU A 110 1.11 0.20 47.46
C GLU A 110 2.41 0.96 47.13
N PHE A 111 2.75 1.12 45.85
CA PHE A 111 4.01 1.73 45.44
C PHE A 111 4.00 3.26 45.61
N ASP A 112 4.90 3.74 46.46
CA ASP A 112 5.11 5.16 46.75
C ASP A 112 6.53 5.59 46.33
N ILE A 113 6.60 6.43 45.28
CA ILE A 113 7.86 6.97 44.74
C ILE A 113 8.61 7.79 45.80
N TRP A 114 7.91 8.59 46.60
CA TRP A 114 8.54 9.44 47.62
C TRP A 114 9.23 8.61 48.69
N GLN A 115 8.57 7.53 49.13
CA GLN A 115 9.13 6.62 50.13
C GLN A 115 10.34 5.86 49.57
N LYS A 116 10.26 5.39 48.32
CA LYS A 116 11.33 4.63 47.65
C LYS A 116 12.55 5.48 47.30
N ALA A 117 12.34 6.68 46.75
CA ALA A 117 13.41 7.59 46.34
C ALA A 117 13.99 8.40 47.52
N GLY A 118 13.31 8.43 48.66
CA GLY A 118 13.73 9.18 49.85
C GLY A 118 13.52 10.69 49.72
N GLY A 119 12.50 11.13 48.97
CA GLY A 119 12.13 12.54 48.78
C GLY A 119 11.79 12.93 47.34
N SER A 120 11.42 14.19 47.14
CA SER A 120 11.20 14.76 45.80
C SER A 120 12.48 14.95 45.01
N ASN A 121 12.34 15.01 43.68
CA ASN A 121 13.40 15.24 42.70
C ASN A 121 14.55 14.23 42.82
N ARG A 122 14.23 13.01 43.23
CA ARG A 122 15.17 11.89 43.29
C ARG A 122 14.68 10.79 42.37
N VAL A 123 15.61 10.25 41.59
CA VAL A 123 15.35 9.12 40.72
C VAL A 123 15.35 7.85 41.56
N TYR A 124 14.37 6.99 41.29
CA TYR A 124 14.34 5.62 41.75
C TYR A 124 14.14 4.69 40.54
N VAL A 125 14.87 3.57 40.52
CA VAL A 125 14.79 2.57 39.45
C VAL A 125 14.30 1.27 40.05
N GLU A 126 13.18 0.77 39.54
CA GLU A 126 12.70 -0.57 39.87
C GLU A 126 13.13 -1.53 38.74
N SER A 127 13.94 -2.52 39.08
CA SER A 127 14.45 -3.52 38.14
C SER A 127 13.69 -4.84 38.31
N VAL A 128 12.93 -5.23 37.30
CA VAL A 128 12.06 -6.41 37.34
C VAL A 128 12.53 -7.45 36.33
N PRO A 129 13.07 -8.60 36.78
CA PRO A 129 13.36 -9.71 35.88
C PRO A 129 12.05 -10.39 35.47
N VAL A 130 11.81 -10.49 34.16
CA VAL A 130 10.59 -11.09 33.59
C VAL A 130 10.92 -12.08 32.48
N LYS A 131 10.11 -13.13 32.40
CA LYS A 131 10.15 -14.07 31.28
C LYS A 131 8.94 -13.84 30.38
N ILE A 132 9.19 -13.51 29.12
CA ILE A 132 8.16 -13.17 28.14
C ILE A 132 8.04 -14.32 27.15
N ASN A 133 6.85 -14.93 27.07
CA ASN A 133 6.52 -16.01 26.13
C ASN A 133 5.44 -15.59 25.11
N SER A 134 4.94 -14.36 25.23
CA SER A 134 3.83 -13.82 24.45
C SER A 134 4.31 -12.96 23.28
N GLY A 135 5.60 -12.66 23.20
CA GLY A 135 6.19 -11.66 22.30
C GLY A 135 5.90 -10.20 22.67
N ILE A 136 5.29 -9.94 23.82
CA ILE A 136 4.90 -8.58 24.25
C ILE A 136 5.18 -8.40 25.74
N LEU A 137 5.90 -7.33 26.08
CA LEU A 137 6.01 -6.84 27.44
C LEU A 137 4.78 -6.01 27.79
N TRP A 138 4.07 -6.41 28.83
CA TRP A 138 2.94 -5.66 29.38
C TRP A 138 3.28 -5.03 30.73
N VAL A 139 2.92 -3.77 30.91
CA VAL A 139 2.90 -3.11 32.21
C VAL A 139 1.52 -2.49 32.42
N THR A 140 0.85 -2.78 33.54
CA THR A 140 -0.42 -2.13 33.90
C THR A 140 -0.24 -1.28 35.14
N PHE A 141 -0.97 -0.19 35.23
CA PHE A 141 -0.91 0.78 36.33
C PHE A 141 -2.31 0.99 36.91
N SER A 142 -2.41 1.01 38.23
CA SER A 142 -3.66 1.16 38.98
C SER A 142 -3.48 2.26 40.03
N SER A 143 -4.25 3.34 39.93
CA SER A 143 -4.21 4.44 40.89
C SER A 143 -4.87 4.05 42.21
N GLU A 144 -4.22 4.36 43.34
CA GLU A 144 -4.83 4.25 44.68
C GLU A 144 -4.98 5.64 45.31
N MET A 145 -3.88 6.40 45.35
CA MET A 145 -3.81 7.79 45.79
C MET A 145 -3.08 8.60 44.72
N ASP A 146 -3.80 9.50 44.02
CA ASP A 146 -3.30 10.25 42.85
C ASP A 146 -2.88 9.37 41.65
N TYR A 147 -2.60 10.00 40.51
CA TYR A 147 -2.32 9.32 39.26
C TYR A 147 -0.91 8.68 39.23
N PRO A 148 -0.77 7.47 38.66
CA PRO A 148 0.53 6.86 38.37
C PRO A 148 1.37 7.79 37.50
N THR A 149 2.69 7.77 37.67
CA THR A 149 3.63 8.52 36.83
C THR A 149 4.87 7.68 36.55
N ILE A 150 5.47 7.85 35.37
CA ILE A 150 6.72 7.21 34.99
C ILE A 150 7.56 8.16 34.14
N LYS A 151 8.88 8.06 34.29
CA LYS A 151 9.87 8.89 33.58
C LYS A 151 10.43 8.17 32.35
N ALA A 152 10.74 6.90 32.50
CA ALA A 152 11.30 6.10 31.41
C ALA A 152 11.13 4.60 31.66
N ILE A 153 11.25 3.82 30.59
CA ILE A 153 11.27 2.34 30.63
C ILE A 153 12.47 1.87 29.82
N GLU A 154 13.28 0.97 30.37
CA GLU A 154 14.35 0.28 29.66
C GLU A 154 14.13 -1.23 29.72
N VAL A 155 14.27 -1.92 28.59
CA VAL A 155 14.02 -3.36 28.44
C VAL A 155 15.29 -4.02 27.92
N ILE A 156 15.94 -4.83 28.77
CA ILE A 156 17.26 -5.42 28.50
C ILE A 156 17.13 -6.94 28.36
N PRO A 157 17.37 -7.53 27.17
CA PRO A 157 17.39 -8.98 27.00
C PRO A 157 18.50 -9.63 27.84
N GLN A 158 18.18 -10.69 28.57
CA GLN A 158 19.10 -11.49 29.39
C GLN A 158 19.65 -12.68 28.57
N LYS A 159 20.27 -12.38 27.42
CA LYS A 159 20.96 -13.38 26.58
C LYS A 159 22.47 -13.16 26.68
N GLU A 160 23.24 -14.25 26.74
CA GLU A 160 24.72 -14.20 26.77
C GLU A 160 25.34 -13.47 25.56
N THR A 161 24.58 -13.27 24.48
CA THR A 161 24.98 -12.55 23.26
C THR A 161 23.94 -11.49 22.85
N ALA A 162 23.35 -10.80 23.83
CA ALA A 162 22.46 -9.67 23.53
C ALA A 162 23.21 -8.58 22.76
N SER A 163 22.69 -8.18 21.59
CA SER A 163 23.22 -7.03 20.86
C SER A 163 22.66 -5.72 21.45
N VAL A 164 23.42 -4.62 21.37
CA VAL A 164 22.98 -3.31 21.89
C VAL A 164 21.70 -2.81 21.18
N GLU A 165 21.44 -3.29 19.96
CA GLU A 165 20.25 -2.95 19.17
C GLU A 165 18.97 -3.60 19.69
N GLU A 166 19.04 -4.68 20.48
CA GLU A 166 17.87 -5.33 21.09
C GLU A 166 17.41 -4.63 22.37
N ILE A 167 18.18 -3.69 22.92
CA ILE A 167 17.81 -2.96 24.14
C ILE A 167 16.85 -1.82 23.79
N ILE A 168 15.62 -1.91 24.27
CA ILE A 168 14.59 -0.90 24.03
C ILE A 168 14.59 0.10 25.20
N ARG A 169 14.54 1.39 24.87
CA ARG A 169 14.54 2.49 25.83
C ARG A 169 13.50 3.50 25.44
N ILE A 170 12.53 3.77 26.31
CA ILE A 170 11.41 4.69 26.09
C ILE A 170 11.54 5.85 27.06
N ASN A 171 11.58 7.07 26.53
CA ASN A 171 11.45 8.30 27.32
C ASN A 171 9.96 8.65 27.48
N ALA A 172 9.40 8.38 28.65
CA ALA A 172 7.99 8.64 28.91
C ALA A 172 7.74 10.15 29.02
N GLY A 173 6.79 10.66 28.24
CA GLY A 173 6.51 12.07 28.05
C GLY A 173 7.43 12.79 27.04
N GLY A 174 8.46 12.11 26.52
CA GLY A 174 9.39 12.67 25.55
C GLY A 174 8.76 12.90 24.17
N GLN A 175 8.98 14.07 23.57
CA GLN A 175 8.40 14.40 22.25
C GLN A 175 9.18 13.85 21.06
N ALA A 176 10.44 13.47 21.26
CA ALA A 176 11.31 12.98 20.20
C ALA A 176 12.32 11.99 20.77
N THR A 177 12.87 11.17 19.87
CA THR A 177 14.00 10.30 20.21
C THR A 177 15.21 11.16 20.61
N ALA A 178 15.84 10.82 21.73
CA ALA A 178 16.98 11.53 22.29
C ALA A 178 18.14 10.57 22.61
N ILE A 179 19.35 11.12 22.76
CA ILE A 179 20.54 10.36 23.18
C ILE A 179 20.99 10.95 24.51
N ASP A 180 21.26 10.10 25.49
CA ASP A 180 21.76 10.52 26.79
C ASP A 180 23.28 10.75 26.82
N SER A 181 23.78 11.27 27.93
CA SER A 181 25.18 11.56 28.21
C SER A 181 26.08 10.33 28.13
N SER A 182 25.49 9.13 28.26
CA SER A 182 26.16 7.83 28.13
C SER A 182 26.10 7.27 26.70
N GLY A 183 25.54 8.02 25.74
CA GLY A 183 25.40 7.60 24.35
C GLY A 183 24.26 6.61 24.09
N ARG A 184 23.36 6.38 25.05
CA ARG A 184 22.21 5.48 24.89
C ARG A 184 21.07 6.21 24.21
N LYS A 185 20.48 5.57 23.19
CA LYS A 185 19.32 6.07 22.46
C LYS A 185 18.03 5.78 23.22
N TRP A 186 17.21 6.80 23.43
CA TRP A 186 15.89 6.74 24.05
C TRP A 186 14.83 7.16 23.03
N LEU A 187 13.87 6.29 22.74
CA LEU A 187 12.74 6.57 21.87
C LEU A 187 11.77 7.56 22.53
N ALA A 188 10.98 8.25 21.71
CA ALA A 188 9.93 9.15 22.20
C ALA A 188 8.85 8.38 22.98
N ASP A 189 7.92 9.11 23.60
CA ASP A 189 6.76 8.51 24.26
C ASP A 189 5.95 7.66 23.27
N GLN A 190 5.88 6.36 23.55
CA GLN A 190 5.15 5.38 22.75
C GLN A 190 4.77 4.18 23.63
N GLY A 191 3.78 3.39 23.19
CA GLY A 191 3.37 2.17 23.88
C GLY A 191 2.45 2.39 25.09
N PHE A 192 2.27 3.62 25.59
CA PHE A 192 1.39 3.95 26.72
C PHE A 192 -0.09 4.09 26.32
N MET A 193 -0.98 3.82 27.27
CA MET A 193 -2.43 3.92 27.11
C MET A 193 -3.09 4.76 28.20
N GLY A 194 -3.95 5.68 27.78
CA GLY A 194 -4.52 6.71 28.67
C GLY A 194 -3.48 7.74 29.07
N GLY A 195 -3.80 8.54 30.09
CA GLY A 195 -2.85 9.49 30.66
C GLY A 195 -2.58 10.74 29.83
N ARG A 196 -1.56 11.48 30.28
CA ARG A 196 -1.09 12.72 29.69
C ARG A 196 0.44 12.77 29.78
N THR A 197 1.05 13.53 28.87
CA THR A 197 2.49 13.72 28.82
C THR A 197 2.90 15.13 29.24
N ILE A 198 4.07 15.24 29.85
CA ILE A 198 4.75 16.49 30.14
C ILE A 198 6.21 16.34 29.69
N SER A 199 6.74 17.35 29.02
CA SER A 199 8.17 17.43 28.69
C SER A 199 8.73 18.83 28.92
N GLY A 200 9.94 18.87 29.47
CA GLY A 200 10.77 20.07 29.58
C GLY A 200 10.65 20.81 30.91
N ASN A 201 11.53 21.80 31.10
CA ASN A 201 11.67 22.55 32.33
C ASN A 201 10.54 23.60 32.48
N ARG A 202 9.31 23.16 32.78
CA ARG A 202 8.14 24.03 33.06
C ARG A 202 7.74 23.97 34.53
N PHE A 203 8.68 24.29 35.43
CA PHE A 203 8.32 24.77 36.77
C PHE A 203 7.96 26.25 36.69
N PHE A 204 6.66 26.53 36.76
CA PHE A 204 5.97 27.78 37.12
C PHE A 204 6.82 29.08 37.20
N GLY A 205 7.10 29.70 36.04
CA GLY A 205 7.60 31.07 35.94
C GLY A 205 6.53 32.01 35.38
N ASN A 206 6.12 32.99 36.17
CA ASN A 206 5.14 34.03 35.85
C ASN A 206 5.54 34.81 34.58
N GLY A 207 4.87 34.60 33.45
CA GLY A 207 5.17 35.32 32.21
C GLY A 207 4.54 34.75 30.96
N GLY A 208 3.21 34.90 30.82
CA GLY A 208 2.51 34.77 29.55
C GLY A 208 2.17 33.33 29.14
N PHE A 209 0.88 33.01 29.18
CA PHE A 209 0.29 31.96 28.35
C PHE A 209 0.67 32.20 26.89
N ARG A 210 1.78 31.61 26.44
CA ARG A 210 2.08 31.44 25.04
C ARG A 210 1.68 30.02 24.71
N TRP A 211 0.54 29.88 24.07
CA TRP A 211 0.15 28.67 23.34
C TRP A 211 1.34 28.28 22.46
N ALA A 212 2.12 27.30 22.89
CA ALA A 212 2.86 26.49 21.95
C ALA A 212 1.81 25.53 21.40
N PRO A 213 1.44 25.62 20.11
CA PRO A 213 0.63 24.57 19.54
C PRO A 213 1.42 23.27 19.73
N THR A 214 0.82 22.32 20.44
CA THR A 214 1.11 20.92 20.18
C THR A 214 1.04 20.75 18.68
N GLN A 215 2.05 20.15 18.05
CA GLN A 215 1.84 19.55 16.73
C GLN A 215 0.96 18.31 16.92
N SER A 216 -0.31 18.57 17.24
CA SER A 216 -1.43 17.90 16.59
C SER A 216 -1.48 18.57 15.20
N THR A 217 -0.85 17.99 14.19
CA THR A 217 -1.02 18.53 12.84
C THR A 217 -2.41 18.14 12.36
N LEU A 218 -3.33 19.11 12.41
CA LEU A 218 -4.61 19.08 11.74
C LEU A 218 -4.70 20.34 10.85
N VAL A 219 -5.32 20.18 9.67
CA VAL A 219 -5.89 21.19 8.76
C VAL A 219 -5.06 21.59 7.51
N PHE A 220 -5.53 21.14 6.34
CA PHE A 220 -6.11 22.07 5.35
C PHE A 220 -7.59 21.74 5.18
N MET A 221 -8.47 22.65 5.61
CA MET A 221 -9.77 22.86 4.97
C MET A 221 -9.48 23.46 3.60
N ASN A 222 -9.99 22.84 2.54
CA ASN A 222 -10.42 23.61 1.38
C ASN A 222 -11.95 23.60 1.39
N HIS A 223 -12.49 24.81 1.34
CA HIS A 223 -13.89 25.15 1.46
C HIS A 223 -14.59 24.79 0.14
N ASP A 224 -15.46 23.79 0.15
CA ASP A 224 -16.88 23.93 -0.17
C ASP A 224 -17.56 22.55 -0.34
N GLU A 225 -18.75 22.46 0.26
CA GLU A 225 -19.79 21.43 0.15
C GLU A 225 -19.65 20.13 0.98
N ASP A 226 -19.93 20.29 2.28
CA ASP A 226 -20.96 19.57 3.04
C ASP A 226 -21.17 18.07 2.78
N VAL A 227 -20.66 17.22 3.68
CA VAL A 227 -21.41 16.58 4.79
C VAL A 227 -20.40 16.03 5.81
N ASN A 228 -19.94 16.87 6.75
CA ASN A 228 -19.11 16.44 7.87
C ASN A 228 -19.97 16.16 9.11
N LEU A 229 -20.33 14.90 9.31
CA LEU A 229 -20.66 14.39 10.64
C LEU A 229 -19.34 14.30 11.42
N ARG A 230 -19.10 15.27 12.32
CA ARG A 230 -18.03 15.23 13.32
C ARG A 230 -18.27 14.03 14.25
N LEU A 231 -17.61 12.92 13.98
CA LEU A 231 -17.45 11.82 14.92
C LEU A 231 -16.23 12.14 15.79
N GLU A 232 -16.46 12.34 17.08
CA GLU A 232 -15.41 12.46 18.10
C GLU A 232 -14.44 11.28 18.00
N GLU A 233 -13.16 11.54 18.29
CA GLU A 233 -12.04 10.60 18.33
C GLU A 233 -12.46 9.26 18.98
N ALA A 234 -12.73 8.24 18.19
CA ALA A 234 -12.80 6.88 18.68
C ALA A 234 -11.37 6.46 19.01
N GLU A 235 -10.99 6.53 20.29
CA GLU A 235 -9.74 5.95 20.78
C GLU A 235 -9.71 4.47 20.40
N LEU A 236 -8.80 4.09 19.51
CA LEU A 236 -8.46 2.70 19.23
C LEU A 236 -8.27 1.94 20.55
N PRO A 237 -8.98 0.81 20.78
CA PRO A 237 -8.73 -0.02 21.93
C PRO A 237 -7.24 -0.33 22.07
N ALA A 238 -6.74 -0.20 23.29
CA ALA A 238 -5.44 -0.63 23.78
C ALA A 238 -4.73 -1.69 22.91
N ALA A 239 -5.36 -2.85 22.79
CA ALA A 239 -4.79 -4.02 22.14
C ALA A 239 -4.70 -3.90 20.60
N LEU A 240 -5.46 -2.99 19.97
CA LEU A 240 -5.43 -2.74 18.52
C LEU A 240 -4.32 -1.75 18.12
N ARG A 241 -3.81 -0.94 19.05
CA ARG A 241 -2.61 -0.10 18.80
C ARG A 241 -1.32 -0.92 18.67
N PHE A 242 -1.28 -2.14 19.20
CA PHE A 242 -0.19 -3.12 18.99
C PHE A 242 -0.18 -3.67 17.56
N VAL A 243 -1.35 -3.78 16.94
CA VAL A 243 -1.53 -4.34 15.60
C VAL A 243 -1.32 -3.31 14.50
N HIS A 244 -1.22 -2.06 14.91
CA HIS A 244 -1.20 -0.89 14.05
C HIS A 244 -0.19 -0.98 12.89
N PRO A 245 1.06 -1.49 13.04
CA PRO A 245 1.97 -1.67 11.89
C PRO A 245 1.50 -2.69 10.85
N ARG A 246 0.64 -3.64 11.25
CA ARG A 246 0.07 -4.69 10.39
C ARG A 246 -1.30 -4.31 9.81
N LEU A 247 -1.95 -3.28 10.38
CA LEU A 247 -3.20 -2.69 9.88
C LEU A 247 -2.99 -1.48 8.98
N ASP A 248 -1.79 -0.89 9.04
CA ASP A 248 -1.34 0.22 8.23
C ASP A 248 -1.03 -0.29 6.81
N GLU A 249 -2.05 -0.40 5.95
CA GLU A 249 -1.94 -0.91 4.57
C GLU A 249 -1.07 0.04 3.72
N ASP A 250 -1.05 1.34 4.03
CA ASP A 250 -0.30 2.36 3.29
C ASP A 250 1.10 2.69 3.87
N GLN A 251 1.47 2.03 4.97
CA GLN A 251 2.75 2.18 5.67
C GLN A 251 3.08 3.62 6.06
N ASN A 252 2.06 4.46 6.27
CA ASN A 252 2.26 5.86 6.62
C ASN A 252 2.59 6.07 8.11
N GLY A 253 2.62 4.98 8.88
CA GLY A 253 2.85 4.97 10.32
C GLY A 253 1.60 5.28 11.13
N VAL A 254 0.39 5.24 10.54
CA VAL A 254 -0.95 5.48 11.13
C VAL A 254 -2.02 4.58 10.51
N ALA A 255 -2.58 3.63 11.27
CA ALA A 255 -3.75 2.85 10.87
C ALA A 255 -5.01 3.74 10.91
N SER A 256 -5.63 3.93 9.75
CA SER A 256 -6.84 4.72 9.57
C SER A 256 -8.08 4.05 10.16
N VAL A 257 -9.12 4.85 10.44
CA VAL A 257 -10.43 4.36 10.92
C VAL A 257 -11.03 3.32 9.96
N VAL A 258 -10.75 3.44 8.65
CA VAL A 258 -11.26 2.53 7.64
C VAL A 258 -10.55 1.17 7.69
N GLU A 259 -9.23 1.16 7.84
CA GLU A 259 -8.43 -0.07 7.99
C GLU A 259 -8.80 -0.81 9.27
N VAL A 260 -9.00 -0.05 10.36
CA VAL A 260 -9.45 -0.59 11.65
C VAL A 260 -10.86 -1.15 11.54
N ALA A 261 -11.79 -0.44 10.91
CA ALA A 261 -13.16 -0.93 10.68
C ALA A 261 -13.19 -2.19 9.81
N ARG A 262 -12.28 -2.30 8.84
CA ARG A 262 -12.13 -3.48 7.99
C ARG A 262 -11.66 -4.69 8.79
N PHE A 263 -10.65 -4.51 9.64
CA PHE A 263 -10.18 -5.55 10.54
C PHE A 263 -11.25 -5.94 11.56
N ASP A 264 -11.98 -4.98 12.10
CA ASP A 264 -13.13 -5.22 12.99
C ASP A 264 -14.21 -6.07 12.32
N ALA A 265 -14.54 -5.75 11.07
CA ALA A 265 -15.49 -6.52 10.27
C ALA A 265 -14.96 -7.92 9.92
N PHE A 266 -13.63 -8.08 9.80
CA PHE A 266 -12.98 -9.36 9.58
C PHE A 266 -13.03 -10.23 10.85
N ILE A 267 -12.67 -9.67 12.00
CA ILE A 267 -12.75 -10.34 13.32
C ILE A 267 -14.16 -10.88 13.52
N LEU A 268 -15.20 -10.07 13.31
CA LEU A 268 -16.58 -10.49 13.52
C LEU A 268 -17.04 -11.65 12.62
N ARG A 269 -16.36 -11.91 11.50
CA ARG A 269 -16.61 -13.05 10.61
C ARG A 269 -15.78 -14.28 10.97
N HIS A 270 -14.71 -14.11 11.74
CA HIS A 270 -13.80 -15.18 12.13
C HIS A 270 -14.37 -15.99 13.32
N PRO A 271 -14.09 -17.31 13.38
CA PRO A 271 -14.51 -18.15 14.51
C PRO A 271 -14.01 -17.57 15.84
N GLN A 272 -14.89 -17.49 16.85
CA GLN A 272 -14.58 -16.89 18.17
C GLN A 272 -14.18 -15.40 18.12
N GLY A 273 -14.39 -14.71 17.00
CA GLY A 273 -14.00 -13.32 16.84
C GLY A 273 -14.76 -12.33 17.73
N SER A 274 -16.02 -12.63 18.09
CA SER A 274 -16.75 -11.82 19.07
C SER A 274 -16.16 -11.88 20.48
N GLU A 275 -15.65 -13.05 20.89
CA GLU A 275 -14.97 -13.24 22.18
C GLU A 275 -13.59 -12.56 22.16
N LEU A 276 -12.86 -12.72 21.06
CA LEU A 276 -11.59 -12.02 20.85
C LEU A 276 -11.79 -10.50 20.90
N LYS A 277 -12.79 -9.98 20.17
CA LYS A 277 -13.12 -8.55 20.20
C LYS A 277 -13.45 -8.09 21.61
N ALA A 278 -14.30 -8.81 22.34
CA ALA A 278 -14.63 -8.50 23.73
C ALA A 278 -13.37 -8.44 24.62
N ALA A 279 -12.49 -9.44 24.53
CA ALA A 279 -11.25 -9.52 25.29
C ALA A 279 -10.22 -8.43 24.92
N LEU A 280 -10.27 -7.89 23.70
CA LEU A 280 -9.46 -6.75 23.26
C LEU A 280 -10.03 -5.39 23.70
N THR A 281 -11.32 -5.35 24.06
CA THR A 281 -11.98 -4.17 24.66
C THR A 281 -11.93 -4.14 26.18
N GLU A 282 -11.49 -5.22 26.84
CA GLU A 282 -11.30 -5.24 28.29
C GLU A 282 -10.09 -4.38 28.68
N ASP A 283 -10.22 -3.65 29.79
CA ASP A 283 -9.19 -2.72 30.28
C ASP A 283 -8.05 -3.43 31.06
N THR A 284 -8.00 -4.75 30.96
CA THR A 284 -7.03 -5.62 31.61
C THR A 284 -5.98 -6.08 30.60
N ALA A 285 -4.79 -6.45 31.07
CA ALA A 285 -3.78 -7.04 30.18
C ALA A 285 -4.35 -8.30 29.51
N PRO A 286 -4.35 -8.39 28.17
CA PRO A 286 -4.90 -9.55 27.48
C PRO A 286 -4.10 -10.80 27.86
N THR A 287 -4.81 -11.91 28.12
CA THR A 287 -4.16 -13.18 28.47
C THR A 287 -3.24 -13.67 27.33
N GLU A 288 -2.23 -14.49 27.63
CA GLU A 288 -1.38 -15.12 26.60
C GLU A 288 -2.22 -15.81 25.51
N GLN A 289 -3.35 -16.41 25.89
CA GLN A 289 -4.28 -17.05 24.96
C GLN A 289 -4.98 -16.04 24.04
N THR A 290 -5.36 -14.87 24.56
CA THR A 290 -5.95 -13.77 23.78
C THR A 290 -4.96 -13.23 22.75
N ILE A 291 -3.68 -13.07 23.15
CA ILE A 291 -2.60 -12.60 22.27
C ILE A 291 -2.34 -13.61 21.15
N ALA A 292 -2.28 -14.90 21.47
CA ALA A 292 -2.09 -15.95 20.46
C ALA A 292 -3.23 -15.97 19.41
N ARG A 293 -4.48 -15.85 19.86
CA ARG A 293 -5.66 -15.77 18.98
C ARG A 293 -5.66 -14.51 18.11
N LEU A 294 -5.24 -13.38 18.67
CA LEU A 294 -5.09 -12.12 17.92
C LEU A 294 -4.10 -12.30 16.77
N ARG A 295 -2.94 -12.93 17.02
CA ARG A 295 -1.92 -13.18 15.98
C ARG A 295 -2.44 -14.08 14.86
N GLU A 296 -3.10 -15.19 15.19
CA GLU A 296 -3.68 -16.08 14.18
C GLU A 296 -4.71 -15.36 13.30
N THR A 297 -5.57 -14.54 13.93
CA THR A 297 -6.57 -13.74 13.22
C THR A 297 -5.92 -12.68 12.31
N LEU A 298 -4.80 -12.12 12.74
CA LEU A 298 -4.03 -11.15 11.97
C LEU A 298 -3.34 -11.75 10.77
N ASP A 299 -2.66 -12.87 10.95
CA ASP A 299 -2.01 -13.58 9.86
C ASP A 299 -3.06 -14.02 8.82
N ALA A 300 -4.25 -14.42 9.27
CA ALA A 300 -5.38 -14.70 8.39
C ALA A 300 -5.86 -13.45 7.63
N PHE A 301 -5.98 -12.30 8.30
CA PHE A 301 -6.39 -11.04 7.69
C PHE A 301 -5.42 -10.60 6.58
N GLU A 302 -4.12 -10.59 6.87
CA GLU A 302 -3.09 -10.23 5.88
C GLU A 302 -3.07 -11.19 4.69
N SER A 303 -3.27 -12.49 4.94
CA SER A 303 -3.32 -13.48 3.85
C SER A 303 -4.50 -13.25 2.91
N GLU A 304 -5.62 -12.73 3.42
CA GLU A 304 -6.81 -12.40 2.62
C GLU A 304 -6.60 -11.10 1.84
N ALA A 305 -6.00 -10.08 2.47
CA ALA A 305 -5.63 -8.83 1.79
C ALA A 305 -4.66 -9.10 0.62
N ALA A 306 -3.62 -9.91 0.83
CA ALA A 306 -2.67 -10.29 -0.21
C ALA A 306 -3.31 -11.07 -1.37
N ARG A 307 -4.35 -11.88 -1.10
CA ARG A 307 -5.12 -12.60 -2.14
C ARG A 307 -5.97 -11.64 -2.97
N LEU A 308 -6.63 -10.68 -2.33
CA LEU A 308 -7.44 -9.67 -3.00
C LEU A 308 -6.57 -8.81 -3.95
N ASP A 309 -5.40 -8.38 -3.49
CA ASP A 309 -4.44 -7.63 -4.32
C ASP A 309 -3.95 -8.44 -5.52
N ALA A 310 -3.64 -9.73 -5.30
CA ALA A 310 -3.24 -10.61 -6.39
C ALA A 310 -4.34 -10.78 -7.46
N ASP A 311 -5.60 -10.92 -7.05
CA ASP A 311 -6.73 -11.04 -7.98
C ASP A 311 -6.94 -9.73 -8.76
N VAL A 312 -6.84 -8.57 -8.08
CA VAL A 312 -6.95 -7.24 -8.72
C VAL A 312 -5.83 -7.03 -9.75
N VAL A 313 -4.59 -7.41 -9.44
CA VAL A 313 -3.46 -7.33 -10.39
C VAL A 313 -3.69 -8.22 -11.61
N VAL A 314 -4.19 -9.44 -11.41
CA VAL A 314 -4.54 -10.35 -12.50
C VAL A 314 -5.63 -9.74 -13.38
N GLN A 315 -6.71 -9.22 -12.80
CA GLN A 315 -7.80 -8.56 -13.55
C GLN A 315 -7.35 -7.31 -14.31
N LEU A 316 -6.51 -6.46 -13.70
CA LEU A 316 -5.92 -5.30 -14.37
C LEU A 316 -5.03 -5.72 -15.54
N SER A 317 -4.25 -6.80 -15.39
CA SER A 317 -3.37 -7.29 -16.45
C SER A 317 -4.15 -7.83 -17.65
N THR A 318 -5.25 -8.55 -17.41
CA THR A 318 -6.12 -9.08 -18.46
C THR A 318 -6.91 -7.97 -19.16
N ALA A 319 -7.42 -6.99 -18.40
CA ALA A 319 -8.08 -5.80 -18.94
C ALA A 319 -7.13 -4.99 -19.84
N LYS A 320 -5.89 -4.75 -19.40
CA LYS A 320 -4.89 -4.01 -20.17
C LYS A 320 -4.46 -4.77 -21.43
N GLN A 321 -4.32 -6.09 -21.37
CA GLN A 321 -4.02 -6.90 -22.56
C GLN A 321 -5.17 -6.85 -23.58
N ALA A 322 -6.43 -6.86 -23.12
CA ALA A 322 -7.60 -6.73 -23.99
C ALA A 322 -7.66 -5.34 -24.67
N GLU A 323 -7.34 -4.27 -23.94
CA GLU A 323 -7.31 -2.90 -24.46
C GLU A 323 -6.26 -2.71 -25.58
N TRP A 324 -5.03 -3.21 -25.36
CA TRP A 324 -3.97 -3.16 -26.36
C TRP A 324 -4.29 -3.99 -27.61
N GLY A 325 -4.94 -5.15 -27.42
CA GLY A 325 -5.38 -6.01 -28.51
C GLY A 325 -6.44 -5.34 -29.39
N SER A 326 -7.43 -4.68 -28.78
CA SER A 326 -8.48 -3.95 -29.50
C SER A 326 -7.91 -2.79 -30.31
N TYR A 327 -7.03 -1.97 -29.71
CA TYR A 327 -6.40 -0.85 -30.39
C TYR A 327 -5.60 -1.27 -31.64
N LEU A 328 -4.73 -2.28 -31.50
CA LEU A 328 -3.92 -2.77 -32.62
C LEU A 328 -4.80 -3.31 -33.75
N PHE A 329 -5.88 -4.00 -33.40
CA PHE A 329 -6.83 -4.52 -34.37
C PHE A 329 -7.53 -3.41 -35.17
N THR A 330 -8.04 -2.37 -34.50
CA THR A 330 -8.71 -1.24 -35.16
C THR A 330 -7.76 -0.48 -36.10
N VAL A 331 -6.48 -0.31 -35.73
CA VAL A 331 -5.47 0.29 -36.61
C VAL A 331 -5.23 -0.56 -37.87
N VAL A 332 -5.12 -1.88 -37.73
CA VAL A 332 -4.94 -2.79 -38.88
C VAL A 332 -6.17 -2.74 -39.81
N ALA A 333 -7.38 -2.74 -39.24
CA ALA A 333 -8.61 -2.61 -40.01
C ALA A 333 -8.68 -1.27 -40.78
N MET A 334 -8.26 -0.17 -40.16
CA MET A 334 -8.19 1.15 -40.81
C MET A 334 -7.20 1.17 -41.97
N MET A 335 -6.01 0.60 -41.79
CA MET A 335 -5.03 0.49 -42.89
C MET A 335 -5.56 -0.36 -44.04
N LEU A 336 -6.20 -1.49 -43.74
CA LEU A 336 -6.79 -2.37 -44.75
C LEU A 336 -7.93 -1.69 -45.53
N ALA A 337 -8.80 -0.95 -44.83
CA ALA A 337 -9.87 -0.18 -45.46
C ALA A 337 -9.31 0.93 -46.38
N ALA A 338 -8.25 1.62 -45.96
CA ALA A 338 -7.58 2.64 -46.77
C ALA A 338 -6.92 2.04 -48.03
N LEU A 339 -6.24 0.89 -47.89
CA LEU A 339 -5.66 0.16 -49.03
C LEU A 339 -6.73 -0.30 -50.02
N SER A 340 -7.84 -0.83 -49.51
CA SER A 340 -8.97 -1.27 -50.34
C SER A 340 -9.63 -0.11 -51.08
N PHE A 341 -9.79 1.04 -50.41
CA PHE A 341 -10.30 2.25 -51.05
C PHE A 341 -9.37 2.75 -52.17
N GLY A 342 -8.06 2.75 -51.94
CA GLY A 342 -7.06 3.06 -52.96
C GLY A 342 -7.11 2.11 -54.16
N HIS A 343 -7.30 0.81 -53.92
CA HIS A 343 -7.51 -0.18 -54.97
C HIS A 343 -8.76 0.14 -55.81
N LEU A 344 -9.89 0.48 -55.18
CA LEU A 344 -11.14 0.80 -55.88
C LEU A 344 -11.03 2.03 -56.78
N LEU A 345 -10.26 3.05 -56.37
CA LEU A 345 -10.02 4.27 -57.15
C LEU A 345 -9.17 4.00 -58.40
N THR A 346 -8.23 3.06 -58.32
CA THR A 346 -7.34 2.69 -59.43
C THR A 346 -7.98 1.66 -60.38
N ALA A 347 -8.81 0.77 -59.85
CA ALA A 347 -9.38 -0.39 -60.52
C ALA A 347 -10.78 -0.16 -61.13
N ASN A 348 -11.10 1.03 -61.66
CA ASN A 348 -12.47 1.38 -62.07
C ASN A 348 -12.92 0.64 -63.36
N PRO A 349 -13.94 -0.24 -63.30
CA PRO A 349 -14.44 -0.93 -64.49
C PRO A 349 -15.27 0.01 -65.40
N PRO A 350 -15.09 -0.04 -66.72
CA PRO A 350 -15.84 0.81 -67.67
C PRO A 350 -17.37 0.56 -67.64
N ARG A 351 -18.15 1.64 -67.53
CA ARG A 351 -19.60 1.65 -67.19
C ARG A 351 -20.58 1.03 -68.20
N ARG A 352 -20.20 0.74 -69.45
CA ARG A 352 -21.11 0.25 -70.51
C ARG A 352 -20.55 -0.97 -71.23
N GLN A 353 -20.79 -2.16 -70.68
CA GLN A 353 -20.33 -3.43 -71.26
C GLN A 353 -21.35 -4.55 -71.04
N ARG A 354 -21.36 -5.54 -71.94
CA ARG A 354 -22.22 -6.73 -71.81
C ARG A 354 -21.64 -7.68 -70.77
N TRP A 355 -22.45 -8.13 -69.82
CA TRP A 355 -22.05 -8.98 -68.69
C TRP A 355 -21.33 -10.29 -69.09
N THR A 356 -21.74 -10.89 -70.21
CA THR A 356 -21.20 -12.15 -70.72
C THR A 356 -19.93 -12.00 -71.54
N GLN A 357 -19.47 -10.77 -71.80
CA GLN A 357 -18.26 -10.54 -72.58
C GLN A 357 -17.03 -10.98 -71.79
N ILE A 358 -16.14 -11.71 -72.48
CA ILE A 358 -14.91 -12.25 -71.91
C ILE A 358 -13.77 -11.23 -72.10
N ASP A 359 -13.06 -10.93 -71.02
CA ASP A 359 -11.82 -10.16 -70.98
C ASP A 359 -10.77 -10.97 -70.22
N ALA A 360 -9.90 -11.63 -70.98
CA ALA A 360 -8.81 -12.45 -70.44
C ALA A 360 -7.50 -11.67 -70.33
N SER A 361 -7.53 -10.34 -70.34
CA SER A 361 -6.31 -9.56 -70.18
C SER A 361 -5.63 -9.85 -68.82
N PRO A 362 -4.28 -9.93 -68.79
CA PRO A 362 -3.55 -10.19 -67.55
C PRO A 362 -3.82 -9.12 -66.48
N ILE A 363 -4.04 -7.88 -66.93
CA ILE A 363 -4.31 -6.73 -66.06
C ILE A 363 -5.69 -6.89 -65.40
N ALA A 364 -6.75 -7.10 -66.19
CA ALA A 364 -8.10 -7.22 -65.65
C ALA A 364 -8.26 -8.42 -64.71
N THR A 365 -7.65 -9.57 -65.05
CA THR A 365 -7.70 -10.76 -64.21
C THR A 365 -6.89 -10.60 -62.92
N ARG A 366 -5.76 -9.89 -62.95
CA ARG A 366 -4.98 -9.54 -61.74
C ARG A 366 -5.78 -8.63 -60.81
N THR A 367 -6.43 -7.59 -61.35
CA THR A 367 -7.26 -6.67 -60.56
C THR A 367 -8.39 -7.39 -59.83
N VAL A 368 -9.02 -8.40 -60.46
CA VAL A 368 -10.03 -9.25 -59.79
C VAL A 368 -9.42 -10.03 -58.63
N ILE A 369 -8.24 -10.63 -58.82
CA ILE A 369 -7.58 -11.40 -57.76
C ILE A 369 -7.22 -10.49 -56.57
N GLU A 370 -6.69 -9.29 -56.84
CA GLU A 370 -6.41 -8.28 -55.80
C GLU A 370 -7.69 -7.87 -55.05
N SER A 371 -8.81 -7.64 -55.76
CA SER A 371 -10.11 -7.40 -55.13
C SER A 371 -10.58 -8.56 -54.26
N LEU A 372 -10.39 -9.81 -54.69
CA LEU A 372 -10.79 -11.00 -53.94
C LEU A 372 -9.98 -11.18 -52.64
N VAL A 373 -8.68 -10.88 -52.68
CA VAL A 373 -7.83 -10.89 -51.48
C VAL A 373 -8.32 -9.83 -50.48
N LEU A 374 -8.61 -8.62 -50.95
CA LEU A 374 -9.13 -7.54 -50.09
C LEU A 374 -10.51 -7.89 -49.52
N ILE A 375 -11.42 -8.45 -50.32
CA ILE A 375 -12.73 -8.93 -49.83
C ILE A 375 -12.53 -9.95 -48.71
N GLY A 376 -11.67 -10.94 -48.90
CA GLY A 376 -11.39 -11.95 -47.87
C GLY A 376 -10.90 -11.35 -46.57
N LEU A 377 -9.90 -10.46 -46.64
CA LEU A 377 -9.34 -9.81 -45.45
C LEU A 377 -10.35 -8.91 -44.73
N LEU A 378 -11.11 -8.09 -45.48
CA LEU A 378 -12.14 -7.21 -44.90
C LEU A 378 -13.31 -8.00 -44.30
N SER A 379 -13.67 -9.14 -44.90
CA SER A 379 -14.70 -10.03 -44.34
C SER A 379 -14.23 -10.78 -43.11
N CYS A 380 -12.93 -11.09 -42.96
CA CYS A 380 -12.39 -11.61 -41.70
C CYS A 380 -12.50 -10.56 -40.58
N VAL A 381 -12.24 -9.30 -40.89
CA VAL A 381 -12.41 -8.18 -39.97
C VAL A 381 -13.89 -8.01 -39.55
N ASP A 382 -14.83 -8.07 -40.50
CA ASP A 382 -16.28 -8.06 -40.21
C ASP A 382 -16.70 -9.23 -39.31
N LEU A 383 -16.18 -10.43 -39.58
CA LEU A 383 -16.51 -11.62 -38.82
C LEU A 383 -16.01 -11.50 -37.37
N LEU A 384 -14.79 -11.00 -37.16
CA LEU A 384 -14.25 -10.82 -35.82
C LEU A 384 -15.10 -9.85 -35.00
N TRP A 385 -15.44 -8.68 -35.55
CA TRP A 385 -16.32 -7.72 -34.88
C TRP A 385 -17.73 -8.26 -34.64
N THR A 386 -18.28 -9.05 -35.57
CA THR A 386 -19.58 -9.69 -35.37
C THR A 386 -19.52 -10.65 -34.17
N THR A 387 -18.45 -11.44 -34.06
CA THR A 387 -18.32 -12.39 -32.94
C THR A 387 -18.12 -11.69 -31.60
N THR A 388 -17.33 -10.62 -31.54
CA THR A 388 -17.11 -9.87 -30.30
C THR A 388 -18.35 -9.08 -29.87
N MET A 389 -19.10 -8.51 -30.81
CA MET A 389 -20.32 -7.75 -30.48
C MET A 389 -21.53 -8.65 -30.22
N SER A 390 -21.56 -9.88 -30.77
CA SER A 390 -22.66 -10.82 -30.54
C SER A 390 -22.82 -11.24 -29.07
N THR A 391 -21.79 -11.07 -28.25
CA THR A 391 -21.84 -11.33 -26.81
C THR A 391 -22.46 -10.19 -26.01
N GLU A 392 -22.68 -9.01 -26.61
CA GLU A 392 -23.33 -7.89 -25.93
C GLU A 392 -24.86 -7.99 -25.97
N ILE A 393 -25.49 -7.57 -24.87
CA ILE A 393 -26.94 -7.73 -24.59
C ILE A 393 -27.83 -6.98 -25.62
N HIS A 394 -27.27 -6.11 -26.45
CA HIS A 394 -28.01 -5.26 -27.41
C HIS A 394 -27.68 -5.54 -28.89
N PHE A 395 -27.04 -6.67 -29.19
CA PHE A 395 -26.75 -7.03 -30.58
C PHE A 395 -28.01 -7.48 -31.34
N GLN A 396 -28.40 -6.72 -32.35
CA GLN A 396 -29.48 -7.08 -33.28
C GLN A 396 -28.93 -7.29 -34.69
N GLU A 397 -28.84 -8.55 -35.13
CA GLU A 397 -28.48 -8.89 -36.52
C GLU A 397 -29.61 -8.42 -37.45
N MET A 398 -29.32 -7.41 -38.27
CA MET A 398 -30.31 -6.83 -39.20
C MET A 398 -30.66 -7.77 -40.37
N ASN A 399 -29.85 -8.81 -40.61
CA ASN A 399 -30.13 -9.82 -41.62
C ASN A 399 -31.19 -10.82 -41.08
N PRO A 400 -32.39 -10.90 -41.67
CA PRO A 400 -33.46 -11.78 -41.17
C PRO A 400 -33.06 -13.26 -41.18
N VAL A 401 -32.19 -13.70 -42.11
CA VAL A 401 -31.66 -15.07 -42.16
C VAL A 401 -30.61 -15.30 -41.08
N GLY A 402 -29.74 -14.31 -40.83
CA GLY A 402 -28.73 -14.36 -39.77
C GLY A 402 -29.34 -14.33 -38.36
N ASN A 403 -30.43 -13.58 -38.18
CA ASN A 403 -31.17 -13.47 -36.94
C ASN A 403 -31.73 -14.81 -36.45
N HIS A 404 -32.10 -15.71 -37.37
CA HIS A 404 -32.54 -17.07 -37.02
C HIS A 404 -31.43 -17.96 -36.45
N PHE A 405 -30.16 -17.65 -36.73
CA PHE A 405 -28.99 -18.42 -36.27
C PHE A 405 -28.37 -17.91 -34.97
N LEU A 406 -28.93 -16.85 -34.36
CA LEU A 406 -28.40 -16.22 -33.14
C LEU A 406 -28.54 -17.06 -31.86
N LEU A 407 -29.36 -18.12 -31.87
CA LEU A 407 -29.60 -18.94 -30.67
C LEU A 407 -28.44 -19.89 -30.31
N GLU A 408 -27.46 -20.10 -31.21
CA GLU A 408 -26.34 -21.04 -30.97
C GLU A 408 -24.93 -20.46 -31.23
N GLY A 409 -24.80 -19.21 -31.71
CA GLY A 409 -23.52 -18.48 -31.91
C GLY A 409 -22.58 -19.05 -32.99
N THR A 410 -22.32 -20.36 -32.95
CA THR A 410 -21.49 -21.12 -33.90
C THR A 410 -22.10 -21.18 -35.30
N SER A 411 -23.43 -21.20 -35.39
CA SER A 411 -24.19 -21.31 -36.64
C SER A 411 -24.07 -20.06 -37.52
N LEU A 412 -24.02 -18.86 -36.93
CA LEU A 412 -23.85 -17.61 -37.67
C LEU A 412 -22.45 -17.48 -38.29
N THR A 413 -21.40 -17.83 -37.51
CA THR A 413 -20.01 -17.84 -37.98
C THR A 413 -19.84 -18.84 -39.12
N ALA A 414 -20.38 -20.04 -38.99
CA ALA A 414 -20.34 -21.06 -40.04
C ALA A 414 -21.04 -20.59 -41.32
N PHE A 415 -22.23 -19.99 -41.20
CA PHE A 415 -22.96 -19.43 -42.34
C PHE A 415 -22.17 -18.34 -43.07
N LYS A 416 -21.59 -17.38 -42.33
CA LYS A 416 -20.78 -16.28 -42.92
C LYS A 416 -19.54 -16.82 -43.65
N VAL A 417 -18.83 -17.78 -43.05
CA VAL A 417 -17.63 -18.40 -43.65
C VAL A 417 -17.98 -19.17 -44.92
N VAL A 418 -19.02 -20.02 -44.89
CA VAL A 418 -19.44 -20.82 -46.04
C VAL A 418 -19.93 -19.94 -47.19
N SER A 419 -20.72 -18.92 -46.89
CA SER A 419 -21.22 -17.96 -47.87
C SER A 419 -20.07 -17.18 -48.53
N LEU A 420 -19.13 -16.68 -47.73
CA LEU A 420 -17.95 -15.96 -48.21
C LEU A 420 -17.08 -16.85 -49.11
N ALA A 421 -16.76 -18.07 -48.66
CA ALA A 421 -15.95 -19.00 -49.43
C ALA A 421 -16.60 -19.35 -50.78
N SER A 422 -17.93 -19.56 -50.79
CA SER A 422 -18.69 -19.84 -52.00
C SER A 422 -18.67 -18.65 -52.97
N ALA A 423 -18.82 -17.43 -52.47
CA ALA A 423 -18.78 -16.21 -53.28
C ALA A 423 -17.38 -15.96 -53.88
N LEU A 424 -16.32 -16.11 -53.08
CA LEU A 424 -14.94 -15.97 -53.54
C LEU A 424 -14.59 -17.01 -54.60
N ALA A 425 -14.99 -18.27 -54.40
CA ALA A 425 -14.79 -19.34 -55.37
C ALA A 425 -15.50 -19.04 -56.70
N LEU A 426 -16.77 -18.63 -56.65
CA LEU A 426 -17.56 -18.29 -57.83
C LEU A 426 -16.89 -17.16 -58.64
N LEU A 427 -16.51 -16.07 -57.97
CA LEU A 427 -15.85 -14.93 -58.63
C LEU A 427 -14.46 -15.30 -59.17
N PHE A 428 -13.72 -16.17 -58.48
CA PHE A 428 -12.43 -16.65 -58.94
C PHE A 428 -12.54 -17.48 -60.23
N PHE A 429 -13.49 -18.42 -60.29
CA PHE A 429 -13.70 -19.23 -61.49
C PHE A 429 -14.24 -18.40 -62.66
N LEU A 430 -15.07 -17.39 -62.39
CA LEU A 430 -15.65 -16.51 -63.40
C LEU A 430 -14.81 -15.26 -63.70
N ARG A 431 -13.60 -15.10 -63.16
CA ARG A 431 -12.78 -13.86 -63.23
C ARG A 431 -12.51 -13.32 -64.64
N LYS A 432 -12.60 -14.15 -65.68
CA LYS A 432 -12.43 -13.76 -67.09
C LYS A 432 -13.67 -13.08 -67.68
N PHE A 433 -14.82 -13.16 -67.01
CA PHE A 433 -16.05 -12.52 -67.45
C PHE A 433 -16.13 -11.10 -66.89
N LYS A 434 -16.54 -10.13 -67.72
CA LYS A 434 -16.70 -8.73 -67.30
C LYS A 434 -17.74 -8.54 -66.21
N GLY A 435 -18.80 -9.37 -66.19
CA GLY A 435 -19.74 -9.41 -65.08
C GLY A 435 -19.09 -9.72 -63.73
N ALA A 436 -18.17 -10.70 -63.68
CA ALA A 436 -17.43 -11.04 -62.46
C ALA A 436 -16.42 -9.95 -62.07
N GLN A 437 -15.82 -9.26 -63.04
CA GLN A 437 -14.95 -8.11 -62.78
C GLN A 437 -15.73 -6.97 -62.10
N MET A 438 -16.89 -6.60 -62.65
CA MET A 438 -17.77 -5.58 -62.05
C MET A 438 -18.28 -6.03 -60.68
N ALA A 439 -18.69 -7.30 -60.53
CA ALA A 439 -19.15 -7.83 -59.26
C ALA A 439 -18.05 -7.79 -58.19
N SER A 440 -16.83 -8.23 -58.51
CA SER A 440 -15.69 -8.18 -57.58
C SER A 440 -15.37 -6.75 -57.11
N TRP A 441 -15.49 -5.76 -58.00
CA TRP A 441 -15.30 -4.35 -57.65
C TRP A 441 -16.41 -3.85 -56.72
N TRP A 442 -17.68 -4.11 -57.03
CA TRP A 442 -18.81 -3.71 -56.19
C TRP A 442 -18.79 -4.40 -54.82
N THR A 443 -18.46 -5.69 -54.77
CA THR A 443 -18.34 -6.42 -53.52
C THR A 443 -17.20 -5.84 -52.67
N CYS A 444 -16.04 -5.57 -53.26
CA CYS A 444 -14.92 -4.93 -52.56
C CYS A 444 -15.30 -3.55 -52.01
N MET A 445 -16.05 -2.74 -52.76
CA MET A 445 -16.60 -1.47 -52.30
C MET A 445 -17.52 -1.63 -51.09
N VAL A 446 -18.48 -2.57 -51.14
CA VAL A 446 -19.41 -2.82 -50.03
C VAL A 446 -18.65 -3.28 -48.79
N CYS A 447 -17.72 -4.23 -48.91
CA CYS A 447 -16.89 -4.68 -47.78
C CYS A 447 -16.11 -3.53 -47.16
N THR A 448 -15.54 -2.64 -47.97
CA THR A 448 -14.80 -1.46 -47.49
C THR A 448 -15.69 -0.52 -46.68
N LEU A 449 -16.92 -0.26 -47.15
CA LEU A 449 -17.89 0.58 -46.43
C LEU A 449 -18.35 -0.06 -45.11
N VAL A 450 -18.55 -1.37 -45.09
CA VAL A 450 -18.91 -2.11 -43.86
C VAL A 450 -17.77 -2.02 -42.84
N THR A 451 -16.51 -2.17 -43.26
CA THR A 451 -15.35 -2.01 -42.37
C THR A 451 -15.27 -0.58 -41.83
N PHE A 452 -15.49 0.46 -42.64
CA PHE A 452 -15.55 1.83 -42.14
C PHE A 452 -16.68 2.04 -41.13
N ARG A 453 -17.86 1.47 -41.36
CA ARG A 453 -18.96 1.50 -40.40
C ARG A 453 -18.52 0.92 -39.05
N TRP A 454 -17.87 -0.23 -39.06
CA TRP A 454 -17.37 -0.87 -37.84
C TRP A 454 -16.34 -0.01 -37.10
N ILE A 455 -15.36 0.54 -37.80
CA ILE A 455 -14.33 1.43 -37.20
C ILE A 455 -14.97 2.64 -36.53
N VAL A 456 -15.99 3.25 -37.15
CA VAL A 456 -16.69 4.41 -36.58
C VAL A 456 -17.48 4.00 -35.33
N LEU A 457 -18.19 2.86 -35.37
CA LEU A 457 -18.94 2.36 -34.22
C LEU A 457 -18.02 2.04 -33.03
N ASP A 458 -16.91 1.36 -33.29
CA ASP A 458 -15.88 1.05 -32.27
C ASP A 458 -15.33 2.34 -31.63
N SER A 459 -15.01 3.35 -32.46
CA SER A 459 -14.53 4.65 -31.99
C SER A 459 -15.55 5.41 -31.14
N THR A 460 -16.86 5.22 -31.38
CA THR A 460 -17.93 5.83 -30.58
C THR A 460 -18.22 5.10 -29.27
N MET A 461 -17.81 3.84 -29.15
CA MET A 461 -18.00 3.04 -27.92
C MET A 461 -16.81 3.13 -26.96
N LEU A 462 -15.65 3.61 -27.44
CA LEU A 462 -14.43 3.83 -26.65
C LEU A 462 -14.38 5.22 -25.97
N SER A 463 -15.43 6.04 -26.07
CA SER A 463 -15.58 7.35 -25.42
C SER A 463 -16.64 7.26 -24.34
#